data_AF-A0A7X5R1P4-F1
#
_entry.id   AF-A0A7X5R1P4-F1
#
_cell.length_a   1.000
_cell.length_b   1.000
_cell.length_c   1.000
_cell.angle_alpha   90.00
_cell.angle_beta   90.00
_cell.angle_gamma   90.00
#
_symmetry.space_group_name_H-M   'P 1'
#
loop_
_entity.id
_entity.type
_entity.pdbx_description
1 polymer ?
#
loop_
_entity_poly.entity_id
_entity_poly.type
_entity_poly.pdbx_seq_one_letter_code
_entity_poly.pdbx_strand_id
1 'polypeptide(L)'
;MSEDPKPVRQQQRRWLKPTITAVAALALLGGMIASTQVRTTAEAEAADPAKFDAAEFATTAFHDDIEPFVSKNAVDIVELHTAIAADPDAAGEEFGSREGPSTAWTFPVSFTGVAGELKGSLLPISVEGFPADVTLYLQVGPAINGTALRDVTGEITFQQFVNQLAYQNAATEINNRVKELVLADVDVATLPGKTLTVEGAFALGGNAAALQVVPTSIEVG
;
A
#
# COMPACT_ATOMS: atom_id res chain seq x y z
N MET A 1 -76.56 -45.51 3.15
CA MET A 1 -76.12 -44.14 2.82
C MET A 1 -74.63 -44.08 3.11
N SER A 2 -73.72 -44.35 2.17
CA SER A 2 -73.34 -43.54 0.99
C SER A 2 -73.19 -42.06 1.34
N GLU A 3 -71.94 -41.59 1.38
CA GLU A 3 -71.51 -40.37 0.68
C GLU A 3 -69.98 -40.35 0.52
N ASP A 4 -69.56 -40.26 -0.74
CA ASP A 4 -68.20 -40.02 -1.24
C ASP A 4 -67.91 -38.49 -1.27
N PRO A 5 -66.70 -38.01 -1.62
CA PRO A 5 -66.07 -36.85 -1.01
C PRO A 5 -66.26 -35.54 -1.80
N LYS A 6 -66.06 -34.39 -1.15
CA LYS A 6 -65.92 -33.08 -1.82
C LYS A 6 -64.43 -32.69 -1.98
N PRO A 7 -63.95 -32.38 -3.20
CA PRO A 7 -62.59 -31.88 -3.39
C PRO A 7 -62.54 -30.37 -3.12
N VAL A 8 -61.70 -29.93 -2.17
CA VAL A 8 -61.45 -28.51 -1.94
C VAL A 8 -60.16 -28.07 -2.62
N ARG A 9 -60.35 -27.47 -3.80
CA ARG A 9 -59.55 -26.41 -4.46
C ARG A 9 -58.06 -26.33 -4.08
N GLN A 10 -57.24 -27.12 -4.77
CA GLN A 10 -55.78 -27.04 -4.74
C GLN A 10 -55.20 -25.95 -5.69
N GLN A 11 -55.92 -24.86 -5.96
CA GLN A 11 -55.54 -23.86 -6.98
C GLN A 11 -55.07 -22.51 -6.39
N GLN A 12 -55.36 -22.21 -5.12
CA GLN A 12 -55.01 -20.90 -4.52
C GLN A 12 -53.53 -20.76 -4.13
N ARG A 13 -52.82 -21.87 -3.85
CA ARG A 13 -51.42 -21.81 -3.36
C ARG A 13 -50.37 -21.40 -4.40
N ARG A 14 -50.68 -21.45 -5.71
CA ARG A 14 -49.71 -21.09 -6.77
C ARG A 14 -49.62 -19.58 -7.02
N TRP A 15 -50.70 -18.82 -6.80
CA TRP A 15 -50.76 -17.38 -7.04
C TRP A 15 -50.39 -16.51 -5.82
N LEU A 16 -50.38 -17.09 -4.61
CA LEU A 16 -49.93 -16.42 -3.37
C LEU A 16 -48.39 -16.32 -3.26
N LYS A 17 -47.65 -17.22 -3.92
CA LYS A 17 -46.18 -17.21 -3.89
C LYS A 17 -45.57 -15.98 -4.55
N PRO A 18 -45.92 -15.58 -5.79
CA PRO A 18 -45.29 -14.42 -6.43
C PRO A 18 -45.61 -13.09 -5.75
N THR A 19 -46.80 -12.95 -5.15
CA THR A 19 -47.20 -11.73 -4.42
C THR A 19 -46.44 -11.57 -3.11
N ILE A 20 -46.21 -12.66 -2.36
CA ILE A 20 -45.38 -12.61 -1.14
C ILE A 20 -43.92 -12.27 -1.48
N THR A 21 -43.37 -12.85 -2.55
CA THR A 21 -41.99 -12.53 -2.98
C THR A 21 -41.85 -11.07 -3.43
N ALA A 22 -42.85 -10.53 -4.14
CA ALA A 22 -42.86 -9.13 -4.57
C ALA A 22 -42.92 -8.15 -3.38
N VAL A 23 -43.75 -8.45 -2.37
CA VAL A 23 -43.85 -7.63 -1.15
C VAL A 23 -42.57 -7.71 -0.34
N ALA A 24 -41.97 -8.89 -0.20
CA ALA A 24 -40.69 -9.05 0.48
C ALA A 24 -39.54 -8.31 -0.24
N ALA A 25 -39.51 -8.35 -1.58
CA ALA A 25 -38.52 -7.61 -2.37
C ALA A 25 -38.69 -6.10 -2.22
N LEU A 26 -39.93 -5.59 -2.21
CA LEU A 26 -40.22 -4.17 -2.00
C LEU A 26 -39.87 -3.71 -0.57
N ALA A 27 -40.11 -4.56 0.44
CA ALA A 27 -39.71 -4.28 1.82
C ALA A 27 -38.18 -4.26 1.97
N LEU A 28 -37.47 -5.16 1.29
CA LEU A 28 -36.00 -5.18 1.22
C LEU A 28 -35.45 -3.92 0.54
N LEU A 29 -35.99 -3.54 -0.61
CA LEU A 29 -35.62 -2.30 -1.31
C LEU A 29 -35.89 -1.06 -0.44
N GLY A 30 -37.04 -1.01 0.22
CA GLY A 30 -37.38 0.08 1.15
C GLY A 30 -36.44 0.13 2.36
N GLY A 31 -36.07 -1.03 2.91
CA GLY A 31 -35.10 -1.13 4.00
C GLY A 31 -33.68 -0.71 3.58
N MET A 32 -33.25 -1.10 2.38
CA MET A 32 -31.97 -0.65 1.81
C MET A 32 -31.96 0.87 1.64
N ILE A 33 -33.01 1.47 1.07
CA ILE A 33 -33.10 2.93 0.90
C ILE A 33 -33.12 3.64 2.26
N ALA A 34 -33.91 3.15 3.22
CA ALA A 34 -33.99 3.73 4.55
C ALA A 34 -32.69 3.58 5.36
N SER A 35 -31.91 2.53 5.09
CA SER A 35 -30.62 2.27 5.75
C SER A 35 -29.43 2.91 5.04
N THR A 36 -29.59 3.41 3.82
CA THR A 36 -28.49 4.05 3.07
C THR A 36 -28.48 5.55 3.39
N GLN A 37 -27.57 5.97 4.26
CA GLN A 37 -27.31 7.40 4.44
C GLN A 37 -26.37 7.90 3.33
N VAL A 38 -26.91 8.71 2.43
CA VAL A 38 -26.10 9.50 1.50
C VAL A 38 -25.55 10.68 2.28
N ARG A 39 -24.27 10.63 2.64
CA ARG A 39 -23.57 11.78 3.24
C ARG A 39 -22.86 12.56 2.16
N THR A 40 -22.94 13.89 2.26
CA THR A 40 -22.07 14.75 1.46
C THR A 40 -20.63 14.61 1.96
N THR A 41 -19.65 14.85 1.09
CA THR A 41 -18.22 14.90 1.47
C THR A 41 -17.99 15.85 2.66
N ALA A 42 -18.71 16.98 2.69
CA ALA A 42 -18.63 17.96 3.78
C ALA A 42 -19.17 17.44 5.13
N GLU A 43 -20.24 16.64 5.15
CA GLU A 43 -20.80 16.07 6.39
C GLU A 43 -19.98 14.88 6.91
N ALA A 44 -19.29 14.16 6.02
CA ALA A 44 -18.30 13.16 6.41
C ALA A 44 -17.07 13.81 7.06
N GLU A 45 -16.62 14.97 6.55
CA GLU A 45 -15.50 15.74 7.10
C GLU A 45 -15.83 16.45 8.43
N ALA A 46 -17.08 16.86 8.65
CA ALA A 46 -17.49 17.61 9.84
C ALA A 46 -17.76 16.74 11.08
N ALA A 47 -17.87 15.42 10.91
CA ALA A 47 -18.13 14.48 12.00
C ALA A 47 -16.85 13.90 12.64
N ASP A 48 -15.67 14.34 12.19
CA ASP A 48 -14.39 13.77 12.58
C ASP A 48 -13.79 14.54 13.79
N PRO A 49 -13.66 13.92 14.98
CA PRO A 49 -13.03 14.55 16.13
C PRO A 49 -11.53 14.72 15.84
N ALA A 50 -11.09 15.99 15.69
CA ALA A 50 -9.74 16.39 15.30
C ALA A 50 -9.26 15.72 13.99
N LYS A 51 -9.42 16.42 12.85
CA LYS A 51 -8.86 15.98 11.56
C LYS A 51 -7.42 15.51 11.77
N PHE A 52 -7.18 14.21 11.60
CA PHE A 52 -5.84 13.65 11.54
C PHE A 52 -5.06 14.43 10.47
N ASP A 53 -4.03 15.17 10.87
CA ASP A 53 -3.17 15.90 9.95
C ASP A 53 -2.10 14.93 9.43
N ALA A 54 -2.39 14.33 8.28
CA ALA A 54 -1.50 13.38 7.63
C ALA A 54 -0.16 14.01 7.23
N ALA A 55 -0.12 15.31 6.94
CA ALA A 55 1.08 16.01 6.51
C ALA A 55 2.01 16.30 7.69
N GLU A 56 1.45 16.75 8.82
CA GLU A 56 2.21 16.92 10.07
C GLU A 56 2.74 15.58 10.58
N PHE A 57 1.89 14.54 10.58
CA PHE A 57 2.30 13.17 10.92
C PHE A 57 3.44 12.69 10.02
N ALA A 58 3.29 12.82 8.70
CA ALA A 58 4.30 12.38 7.74
C ALA A 58 5.63 13.10 7.92
N THR A 59 5.60 14.40 8.19
CA THR A 59 6.82 15.18 8.43
C THR A 59 7.57 14.68 9.66
N THR A 60 6.84 14.42 10.76
CA THR A 60 7.41 13.92 12.01
C THR A 60 7.92 12.50 11.84
N ALA A 61 7.07 11.59 11.35
CA ALA A 61 7.42 10.19 11.14
C ALA A 61 8.61 10.03 10.17
N PHE A 62 8.69 10.85 9.12
CA PHE A 62 9.81 10.78 8.18
C PHE A 62 11.14 11.11 8.84
N HIS A 63 11.22 12.26 9.52
CA HIS A 63 12.48 12.77 10.07
C HIS A 63 12.89 12.08 11.38
N ASP A 64 11.92 11.78 12.25
CA ASP A 64 12.23 11.26 13.58
C ASP A 64 12.37 9.73 13.61
N ASP A 65 11.65 9.03 12.71
CA ASP A 65 11.58 7.56 12.73
C ASP A 65 12.15 6.94 11.44
N ILE A 66 11.59 7.24 10.27
CA ILE A 66 11.83 6.49 9.03
C ILE A 66 13.25 6.71 8.50
N GLU A 67 13.67 7.96 8.28
CA GLU A 67 15.01 8.27 7.74
C GLU A 67 16.13 7.76 8.67
N PRO A 68 16.10 8.02 10.00
CA PRO A 68 17.10 7.46 10.91
C PRO A 68 17.08 5.93 10.97
N PHE A 69 15.90 5.30 10.92
CA PHE A 69 15.78 3.85 10.93
C PHE A 69 16.38 3.24 9.66
N VAL A 70 16.07 3.79 8.48
CA VAL A 70 16.63 3.31 7.22
C VAL A 70 18.14 3.48 7.22
N SER A 71 18.66 4.67 7.55
CA SER A 71 20.11 4.91 7.55
C SER A 71 20.87 3.98 8.50
N LYS A 72 20.28 3.63 9.65
CA LYS A 72 20.91 2.74 10.63
C LYS A 72 20.82 1.25 10.27
N ASN A 73 19.73 0.82 9.64
CA ASN A 73 19.42 -0.60 9.44
C ASN A 73 19.47 -1.04 7.97
N ALA A 74 19.79 -0.15 7.03
CA ALA A 74 19.89 -0.47 5.62
C ALA A 74 20.91 -1.59 5.37
N VAL A 75 20.43 -2.66 4.74
CA VAL A 75 21.25 -3.81 4.32
C VAL A 75 21.64 -3.63 2.85
N ASP A 76 22.81 -4.10 2.45
CA ASP A 76 23.20 -4.08 1.04
C ASP A 76 22.21 -4.88 0.18
N ILE A 77 21.78 -4.31 -0.95
CA ILE A 77 20.76 -4.92 -1.81
C ILE A 77 21.15 -6.32 -2.34
N VAL A 78 22.44 -6.59 -2.55
CA VAL A 78 22.94 -7.87 -3.07
C VAL A 78 22.88 -8.93 -1.97
N GLU A 79 23.31 -8.58 -0.76
CA GLU A 79 23.19 -9.43 0.42
C GLU A 79 21.73 -9.74 0.72
N LEU A 80 20.90 -8.70 0.79
CA LEU A 80 19.48 -8.83 1.09
C LEU A 80 18.75 -9.67 0.04
N HIS A 81 19.02 -9.46 -1.26
CA HIS A 81 18.43 -10.29 -2.31
C HIS A 81 18.83 -11.76 -2.16
N THR A 82 20.10 -12.03 -1.81
CA THR A 82 20.58 -13.40 -1.59
C THR A 82 19.86 -14.05 -0.41
N ALA A 83 19.67 -13.32 0.69
CA ALA A 83 18.92 -13.79 1.85
C ALA A 83 17.45 -14.07 1.49
N ILE A 84 16.79 -13.15 0.80
CA ILE A 84 15.39 -13.31 0.35
C ILE A 84 15.25 -14.51 -0.60
N ALA A 85 16.18 -14.71 -1.53
CA ALA A 85 16.14 -15.84 -2.45
C ALA A 85 16.34 -17.19 -1.75
N ALA A 86 17.06 -17.22 -0.62
CA ALA A 86 17.25 -18.42 0.19
C ALA A 86 16.01 -18.73 1.05
N ASP A 87 15.51 -17.75 1.80
CA ASP A 87 14.31 -17.86 2.62
C ASP A 87 13.70 -16.46 2.86
N PRO A 88 12.60 -16.11 2.15
CA PRO A 88 11.96 -14.80 2.30
C PRO A 88 11.44 -14.50 3.71
N ASP A 89 10.98 -15.51 4.44
CA ASP A 89 10.44 -15.31 5.79
C ASP A 89 11.57 -15.14 6.80
N ALA A 90 12.65 -15.92 6.71
CA ALA A 90 13.81 -15.73 7.58
C ALA A 90 14.50 -14.38 7.32
N ALA A 91 14.67 -14.00 6.04
CA ALA A 91 15.21 -12.68 5.68
C ALA A 91 14.31 -11.56 6.22
N GLY A 92 12.99 -11.73 6.09
CA GLY A 92 11.99 -10.84 6.67
C GLY A 92 12.12 -10.64 8.18
N GLU A 93 12.28 -11.74 8.92
CA GLU A 93 12.45 -11.71 10.38
C GLU A 93 13.78 -11.07 10.82
N GLU A 94 14.84 -11.22 10.02
CA GLU A 94 16.17 -10.71 10.34
C GLU A 94 16.37 -9.24 9.94
N PHE A 95 15.93 -8.87 8.73
CA PHE A 95 16.27 -7.58 8.11
C PHE A 95 15.07 -6.69 7.83
N GLY A 96 13.85 -7.21 7.97
CA GLY A 96 12.64 -6.52 7.54
C GLY A 96 11.61 -6.32 8.62
N SER A 97 10.46 -5.83 8.19
CA SER A 97 9.29 -5.59 9.01
C SER A 97 8.02 -5.91 8.24
N ARG A 98 6.99 -6.35 8.97
CA ARG A 98 5.64 -6.56 8.44
C ARG A 98 4.63 -6.35 9.55
N GLU A 99 3.50 -5.72 9.25
CA GLU A 99 2.44 -5.48 10.23
C GLU A 99 1.76 -6.80 10.65
N GLY A 100 1.67 -7.78 9.73
CA GLY A 100 1.07 -9.07 10.02
C GLY A 100 1.53 -10.19 9.08
N PRO A 101 1.15 -11.44 9.38
CA PRO A 101 1.59 -12.61 8.60
C PRO A 101 1.11 -12.61 7.14
N SER A 102 0.09 -11.82 6.81
CA SER A 102 -0.45 -11.67 5.45
C SER A 102 0.01 -10.39 4.74
N THR A 103 0.83 -9.55 5.36
CA THR A 103 1.39 -8.35 4.73
C THR A 103 2.77 -8.66 4.16
N ALA A 104 3.11 -8.00 3.05
CA ALA A 104 4.43 -8.13 2.47
C ALA A 104 5.51 -7.68 3.46
N TRP A 105 6.66 -8.34 3.40
CA TRP A 105 7.86 -7.88 4.10
C TRP A 105 8.35 -6.59 3.48
N THR A 106 8.78 -5.66 4.32
CA THR A 106 9.38 -4.39 3.91
C THR A 106 10.79 -4.33 4.47
N PHE A 107 11.74 -3.86 3.65
CA PHE A 107 13.15 -3.89 3.98
C PHE A 107 13.78 -2.50 3.81
N PRO A 108 14.58 -2.04 4.78
CA PRO A 108 15.53 -0.96 4.57
C PRO A 108 16.71 -1.48 3.75
N VAL A 109 17.15 -0.69 2.76
CA VAL A 109 18.18 -1.13 1.82
C VAL A 109 19.12 0.01 1.47
N SER A 110 20.39 -0.35 1.24
CA SER A 110 21.41 0.53 0.66
C SER A 110 22.03 -0.12 -0.56
N PHE A 111 22.46 0.69 -1.52
CA PHE A 111 23.25 0.23 -2.66
C PHE A 111 23.96 1.39 -3.35
N THR A 112 25.04 1.04 -4.06
CA THR A 112 25.69 1.93 -5.01
C THR A 112 25.58 1.31 -6.41
N GLY A 113 25.12 2.09 -7.38
CA GLY A 113 24.93 1.59 -8.75
C GLY A 113 24.85 2.68 -9.80
N VAL A 114 24.94 2.26 -11.06
CA VAL A 114 24.86 3.17 -12.21
C VAL A 114 23.40 3.32 -12.63
N ALA A 115 22.94 4.57 -12.70
CA ALA A 115 21.61 4.89 -13.20
C ALA A 115 21.50 4.66 -14.71
N GLY A 116 20.48 3.91 -15.11
CA GLY A 116 20.12 3.68 -16.51
C GLY A 116 19.24 4.79 -17.08
N GLU A 117 18.65 4.54 -18.25
CA GLU A 117 17.69 5.47 -18.85
C GLU A 117 16.39 5.54 -18.04
N LEU A 118 15.95 6.76 -17.72
CA LEU A 118 14.70 7.01 -17.00
C LEU A 118 13.49 6.47 -17.79
N LYS A 119 12.69 5.59 -17.14
CA LYS A 119 11.47 5.01 -17.72
C LYS A 119 10.25 5.56 -16.98
N GLY A 120 9.79 6.73 -17.41
CA GLY A 120 8.69 7.44 -16.76
C GLY A 120 9.09 7.94 -15.38
N SER A 121 8.56 7.30 -14.33
CA SER A 121 8.83 7.62 -12.91
C SER A 121 9.84 6.69 -12.24
N LEU A 122 10.34 5.70 -12.99
CA LEU A 122 11.24 4.66 -12.49
C LEU A 122 12.60 4.78 -13.16
N LEU A 123 13.65 4.87 -12.36
CA LEU A 123 15.03 4.88 -12.81
C LEU A 123 15.64 3.49 -12.58
N PRO A 124 15.94 2.72 -13.63
CA PRO A 124 16.63 1.44 -13.48
C PRO A 124 18.03 1.68 -12.92
N ILE A 125 18.46 0.90 -11.94
CA ILE A 125 19.82 0.97 -11.38
C ILE A 125 20.54 -0.35 -11.65
N SER A 126 21.78 -0.25 -12.14
CA SER A 126 22.68 -1.39 -12.28
C SER A 126 23.65 -1.41 -11.10
N VAL A 127 23.51 -2.41 -10.23
CA VAL A 127 24.39 -2.64 -9.08
C VAL A 127 25.31 -3.81 -9.38
N GLU A 128 26.60 -3.66 -9.09
CA GLU A 128 27.57 -4.73 -9.28
C GLU A 128 27.24 -5.91 -8.36
N GLY A 129 27.25 -7.15 -8.89
CA GLY A 129 26.91 -8.35 -8.14
C GLY A 129 25.40 -8.62 -7.99
N PHE A 130 24.54 -7.68 -8.40
CA PHE A 130 23.09 -7.88 -8.39
C PHE A 130 22.64 -8.76 -9.60
N PRO A 131 21.69 -9.70 -9.41
CA PRO A 131 21.26 -10.61 -10.47
C PRO A 131 20.69 -9.89 -11.69
N ALA A 132 21.11 -10.32 -12.88
CA ALA A 132 20.74 -9.68 -14.15
C ALA A 132 19.29 -9.95 -14.58
N ASP A 133 18.64 -10.96 -14.01
CA ASP A 133 17.24 -11.31 -14.24
C ASP A 133 16.26 -10.52 -13.36
N VAL A 134 16.77 -9.77 -12.38
CA VAL A 134 15.97 -8.89 -11.51
C VAL A 134 16.30 -7.43 -11.82
N THR A 135 15.29 -6.64 -12.16
CA THR A 135 15.48 -5.21 -12.38
C THR A 135 15.25 -4.42 -11.09
N LEU A 136 16.28 -3.72 -10.63
CA LEU A 136 16.17 -2.76 -9.54
C LEU A 136 15.74 -1.39 -10.09
N TYR A 137 14.64 -0.87 -9.57
CA TYR A 137 14.13 0.45 -9.92
C TYR A 137 14.16 1.37 -8.70
N LEU A 138 14.64 2.58 -8.92
CA LEU A 138 14.49 3.69 -7.99
C LEU A 138 13.29 4.54 -8.39
N GLN A 139 12.37 4.79 -7.46
CA GLN A 139 11.25 5.70 -7.69
C GLN A 139 11.73 7.15 -7.59
N VAL A 140 11.79 7.85 -8.73
CA VAL A 140 12.23 9.25 -8.84
C VAL A 140 11.21 10.15 -9.52
N GLY A 141 9.99 9.65 -9.73
CA GLY A 141 8.94 10.37 -10.45
C GLY A 141 8.22 11.42 -9.61
N PRO A 142 7.38 12.25 -10.27
CA PRO A 142 6.53 13.23 -9.59
C PRO A 142 5.46 12.59 -8.70
N ALA A 143 5.27 11.28 -8.76
CA ALA A 143 4.45 10.51 -7.85
C ALA A 143 5.20 9.26 -7.40
N ILE A 144 5.34 9.10 -6.08
CA ILE A 144 5.91 7.91 -5.45
C ILE A 144 4.74 7.07 -4.93
N ASN A 145 4.78 5.77 -5.21
CA ASN A 145 3.68 4.86 -4.90
C ASN A 145 4.09 3.80 -3.89
N GLY A 146 3.09 3.23 -3.23
CA GLY A 146 3.23 2.15 -2.27
C GLY A 146 3.35 2.64 -0.83
N THR A 147 3.61 1.71 0.08
CA THR A 147 3.63 1.94 1.52
C THR A 147 4.98 1.63 2.15
N ALA A 148 6.01 1.36 1.34
CA ALA A 148 7.32 0.89 1.81
C ALA A 148 7.89 1.77 2.93
N LEU A 149 7.89 3.09 2.80
CA LEU A 149 8.41 3.96 3.86
C LEU A 149 7.56 3.98 5.13
N ARG A 150 6.24 3.87 5.02
CA ARG A 150 5.37 3.75 6.19
C ARG A 150 5.63 2.44 6.93
N ASP A 151 5.83 1.36 6.18
CA ASP A 151 5.87 0.01 6.72
C ASP A 151 7.28 -0.38 7.19
N VAL A 152 8.35 0.26 6.69
CA VAL A 152 9.75 -0.18 6.91
C VAL A 152 10.18 -0.25 8.36
N THR A 153 9.67 0.63 9.23
CA THR A 153 10.00 0.59 10.66
C THR A 153 9.22 -0.47 11.42
N GLY A 154 8.08 -0.92 10.87
CA GLY A 154 7.12 -1.78 11.56
C GLY A 154 6.33 -1.09 12.69
N GLU A 155 6.57 0.20 12.95
CA GLU A 155 5.96 0.93 14.07
C GLU A 155 4.64 1.60 13.70
N ILE A 156 4.48 1.95 12.41
CA ILE A 156 3.28 2.62 11.91
C ILE A 156 2.21 1.59 11.53
N THR A 157 1.32 1.30 12.48
CA THR A 157 0.29 0.25 12.35
C THR A 157 -1.09 0.86 12.17
N PHE A 158 -2.00 0.10 11.53
CA PHE A 158 -3.38 0.53 11.33
C PHE A 158 -4.10 0.93 12.64
N GLN A 159 -3.72 0.33 13.77
CA GLN A 159 -4.34 0.59 15.07
C GLN A 159 -4.16 2.04 15.57
N GLN A 160 -3.17 2.76 15.03
CA GLN A 160 -2.95 4.18 15.33
C GLN A 160 -3.91 5.11 14.57
N PHE A 161 -4.68 4.58 13.62
CA PHE A 161 -5.52 5.35 12.72
C PHE A 161 -7.00 5.00 12.90
N VAL A 162 -7.85 6.02 12.75
CA VAL A 162 -9.31 5.88 12.92
C VAL A 162 -9.96 5.06 11.81
N ASN A 163 -9.37 5.02 10.62
CA ASN A 163 -9.90 4.32 9.46
C ASN A 163 -8.82 4.07 8.40
N GLN A 164 -9.17 3.27 7.38
CA GLN A 164 -8.25 2.89 6.30
C GLN A 164 -7.84 4.08 5.43
N LEU A 165 -8.70 5.07 5.25
CA LEU A 165 -8.37 6.27 4.46
C LEU A 165 -7.26 7.08 5.15
N ALA A 166 -7.35 7.30 6.46
CA ALA A 166 -6.32 7.98 7.23
C ALA A 166 -4.97 7.23 7.16
N TYR A 167 -4.99 5.91 7.28
CA TYR A 167 -3.78 5.08 7.20
C TYR A 167 -3.11 5.11 5.81
N GLN A 168 -3.90 5.18 4.74
CA GLN A 168 -3.38 5.30 3.37
C GLN A 168 -2.93 6.72 3.05
N ASN A 169 -3.62 7.74 3.57
CA ASN A 169 -3.19 9.13 3.47
C ASN A 169 -1.85 9.34 4.17
N ALA A 170 -1.62 8.73 5.33
CA ALA A 170 -0.31 8.77 6.00
C ALA A 170 0.81 8.23 5.09
N ALA A 171 0.62 7.06 4.45
CA ALA A 171 1.59 6.53 3.48
C ALA A 171 1.83 7.50 2.31
N THR A 172 0.77 8.11 1.81
CA THR A 172 0.83 9.05 0.68
C THR A 172 1.59 10.32 1.05
N GLU A 173 1.33 10.90 2.21
CA GLU A 173 2.04 12.10 2.67
C GLU A 173 3.51 11.81 3.03
N ILE A 174 3.83 10.62 3.58
CA ILE A 174 5.22 10.18 3.75
C ILE A 174 5.95 10.12 2.39
N ASN A 175 5.30 9.56 1.37
CA ASN A 175 5.86 9.54 0.02
C ASN A 175 5.98 10.94 -0.60
N ASN A 176 5.04 11.84 -0.33
CA ASN A 176 5.15 13.24 -0.75
C ASN A 176 6.35 13.92 -0.10
N ARG A 177 6.66 13.57 1.16
CA ARG A 177 7.80 14.14 1.88
C ARG A 177 9.14 13.81 1.23
N VAL A 178 9.30 12.60 0.71
CA VAL A 178 10.48 12.22 -0.10
C VAL A 178 10.67 13.14 -1.28
N LYS A 179 9.57 13.51 -1.96
CA LYS A 179 9.68 14.40 -3.13
C LYS A 179 10.18 15.78 -2.75
N GLU A 180 9.74 16.29 -1.60
CA GLU A 180 10.11 17.61 -1.11
C GLU A 180 11.52 17.66 -0.54
N LEU A 181 11.96 16.59 0.12
CA LEU A 181 13.24 16.57 0.85
C LEU A 181 14.38 15.92 0.07
N VAL A 182 14.09 14.87 -0.70
CA VAL A 182 15.12 14.05 -1.36
C VAL A 182 15.20 14.38 -2.84
N LEU A 183 14.04 14.51 -3.52
CA LEU A 183 14.02 14.69 -4.97
C LEU A 183 13.94 16.15 -5.44
N ALA A 184 13.66 17.11 -4.55
CA ALA A 184 13.45 18.51 -4.93
C ALA A 184 14.69 19.14 -5.58
N ASP A 185 15.87 18.77 -5.09
CA ASP A 185 17.15 19.27 -5.59
C ASP A 185 17.83 18.32 -6.60
N VAL A 186 17.19 17.19 -6.92
CA VAL A 186 17.74 16.17 -7.82
C VAL A 186 17.19 16.38 -9.23
N ASP A 187 18.07 16.77 -10.16
CA ASP A 187 17.74 16.78 -11.59
C ASP A 187 17.75 15.35 -12.15
N VAL A 188 16.60 14.69 -12.04
CA VAL A 188 16.37 13.30 -12.46
C VAL A 188 16.72 13.04 -13.93
N ALA A 189 16.63 14.05 -14.79
CA ALA A 189 16.95 13.92 -16.21
C ALA A 189 18.47 13.79 -16.46
N THR A 190 19.29 14.19 -15.50
CA THR A 190 20.75 14.12 -15.58
C THR A 190 21.36 12.92 -14.87
N LEU A 191 20.54 12.12 -14.19
CA LEU A 191 21.00 10.92 -13.48
C LEU A 191 21.50 9.79 -14.40
N PRO A 192 20.92 9.53 -15.59
CA PRO A 192 21.38 8.44 -16.45
C PRO A 192 22.90 8.50 -16.73
N GLY A 193 23.57 7.38 -16.51
CA GLY A 193 25.03 7.21 -16.65
C GLY A 193 25.85 7.60 -15.41
N LYS A 194 25.24 8.21 -14.38
CA LYS A 194 25.93 8.55 -13.13
C LYS A 194 25.90 7.41 -12.14
N THR A 195 26.88 7.40 -11.23
CA THR A 195 26.90 6.50 -10.07
C THR A 195 26.10 7.14 -8.95
N LEU A 196 25.15 6.41 -8.39
CA LEU A 196 24.31 6.85 -7.28
C LEU A 196 24.57 5.95 -6.08
N THR A 197 24.72 6.54 -4.90
CA THR A 197 24.60 5.85 -3.62
C THR A 197 23.24 6.18 -3.06
N VAL A 198 22.46 5.15 -2.75
CA VAL A 198 21.04 5.28 -2.37
C VAL A 198 20.80 4.53 -1.09
N GLU A 199 20.06 5.16 -0.18
CA GLU A 199 19.40 4.52 0.95
C GLU A 199 17.89 4.66 0.78
N GLY A 200 17.14 3.64 1.15
CA GLY A 200 15.69 3.68 1.04
C GLY A 200 15.03 2.42 1.56
N ALA A 201 13.78 2.22 1.15
CA ALA A 201 13.02 1.02 1.49
C ALA A 201 12.29 0.44 0.29
N PHE A 202 12.08 -0.87 0.30
CA PHE A 202 11.15 -1.52 -0.63
C PHE A 202 10.28 -2.54 0.08
N ALA A 203 9.07 -2.74 -0.45
CA ALA A 203 8.21 -3.85 -0.06
C ALA A 203 8.40 -5.02 -1.03
N LEU A 204 8.57 -6.22 -0.49
CA LEU A 204 8.67 -7.45 -1.26
C LEU A 204 7.30 -7.81 -1.84
N GLY A 205 7.01 -7.24 -3.00
CA GLY A 205 5.79 -7.51 -3.75
C GLY A 205 5.79 -8.90 -4.41
N GLY A 206 4.65 -9.27 -5.00
CA GLY A 206 4.52 -10.56 -5.69
C GLY A 206 5.32 -10.69 -6.99
N ASN A 207 5.97 -9.62 -7.46
CA ASN A 207 6.84 -9.65 -8.64
C ASN A 207 8.32 -9.59 -8.22
N ALA A 208 8.92 -10.76 -7.98
CA ALA A 208 10.33 -10.86 -7.60
C ALA A 208 11.30 -10.38 -8.70
N ALA A 209 10.86 -10.27 -9.96
CA ALA A 209 11.71 -9.83 -11.07
C ALA A 209 11.86 -8.30 -11.16
N ALA A 210 11.09 -7.53 -10.39
CA ALA A 210 11.18 -6.07 -10.36
C ALA A 210 11.06 -5.54 -8.94
N LEU A 211 12.16 -5.06 -8.38
CA LEU A 211 12.19 -4.41 -7.08
C LEU A 211 12.08 -2.89 -7.25
N GLN A 212 11.23 -2.26 -6.44
CA GLN A 212 11.02 -0.81 -6.48
C GLN A 212 11.38 -0.20 -5.15
N VAL A 213 12.48 0.55 -5.12
CA VAL A 213 12.99 1.23 -3.94
C VAL A 213 12.44 2.66 -3.91
N VAL A 214 11.93 3.06 -2.75
CA VAL A 214 11.62 4.44 -2.43
C VAL A 214 12.80 5.03 -1.65
N PRO A 215 13.48 6.06 -2.17
CA PRO A 215 14.66 6.62 -1.52
C PRO A 215 14.30 7.43 -0.28
N THR A 216 15.11 7.32 0.76
CA THR A 216 15.21 8.30 1.85
C THR A 216 16.42 9.21 1.66
N SER A 217 17.44 8.76 0.94
CA SER A 217 18.61 9.56 0.58
C SER A 217 19.16 9.16 -0.80
N ILE A 218 19.66 10.14 -1.56
CA ILE A 218 20.34 9.93 -2.84
C ILE A 218 21.58 10.81 -2.88
N GLU A 219 22.74 10.19 -3.05
CA GLU A 219 24.00 10.89 -3.31
C GLU A 219 24.46 10.60 -4.75
N VAL A 220 24.77 11.66 -5.48
CA VAL A 220 25.26 11.58 -6.87
C VAL A 220 26.79 11.68 -6.85
N GLY A 221 27.46 10.64 -7.33
CA GLY A 221 28.92 10.56 -7.46
C GLY A 221 29.49 11.14 -8.76
#